data_AF-A0A958C427-F1
#
_entry.id   AF-A0A958C427-F1
#
_cell.length_a   1.000
_cell.length_b   1.000
_cell.length_c   1.000
_cell.angle_alpha   90.00
_cell.angle_beta   90.00
_cell.angle_gamma   90.00
#
_symmetry.space_group_name_H-M   'P 1'
#
loop_
_entity.id
_entity.type
_entity.pdbx_description
1 polymer ?
#
loop_
_entity_poly.entity_id
_entity_poly.type
_entity_poly.pdbx_seq_one_letter_code
_entity_poly.pdbx_strand_id
1 'polypeptide(L)'
;PSLTEAQRALAQSRLAGRLDSDGVLHMTSQAGRSQLDNRADVTARFQQLLASALKPSKRRKPTRPSLAARQRRLEAKRRRSEAKRRRQMPGAPGEM
;
A
#
# COMPACT_ATOMS: atom_id res chain seq x y z
N PRO A 1 24.54 6.88 20.64
CA PRO A 1 23.66 7.50 19.63
C PRO A 1 22.18 7.13 19.85
N SER A 2 21.35 8.11 20.23
CA SER A 2 19.90 7.95 20.41
C SER A 2 19.14 8.35 19.14
N LEU A 3 17.89 7.88 19.02
CA LEU A 3 16.98 8.26 17.93
C LEU A 3 16.60 9.75 18.03
N THR A 4 16.43 10.41 16.88
CA THR A 4 15.82 11.75 16.86
C THR A 4 14.34 11.67 17.23
N GLU A 5 13.75 12.80 17.64
CA GLU A 5 12.34 12.83 18.04
C GLU A 5 11.39 12.39 16.90
N ALA A 6 11.67 12.83 15.68
CA ALA A 6 10.92 12.40 14.50
C ALA A 6 11.03 10.89 14.24
N GLN A 7 12.22 10.30 14.46
CA GLN A 7 12.42 8.86 14.34
C GLN A 7 11.69 8.10 15.46
N ARG A 8 11.71 8.60 16.69
CA ARG A 8 10.99 8.05 17.84
C ARG A 8 9.49 8.03 17.57
N ALA A 9 8.90 9.16 17.17
CA ALA A 9 7.48 9.25 16.85
C ALA A 9 7.07 8.31 15.68
N LEU A 10 7.91 8.23 14.64
CA LEU A 10 7.68 7.31 13.52
C LEU A 10 7.72 5.84 13.97
N ALA A 11 8.70 5.48 14.79
CA ALA A 11 8.82 4.13 15.32
C ALA A 11 7.63 3.78 16.23
N GLN A 12 7.23 4.67 17.15
CA GLN A 12 6.08 4.47 18.02
C GLN A 12 4.78 4.26 17.24
N SER A 13 4.51 5.12 16.25
CA SER A 13 3.31 4.98 15.42
C SER A 13 3.27 3.68 14.62
N ARG A 14 4.40 3.25 14.05
CA ARG A 14 4.48 2.00 13.26
C ARG A 14 4.52 0.74 14.10
N LEU A 15 5.04 0.82 15.33
CA LEU A 15 5.13 -0.29 16.27
C LEU A 15 4.03 -0.26 17.33
N ALA A 16 3.01 0.60 17.20
CA ALA A 16 1.97 0.79 18.21
C ALA A 16 1.31 -0.52 18.68
N GLY A 17 1.08 -1.47 17.76
CA GLY A 17 0.52 -2.79 18.11
C GLY A 17 1.49 -3.76 18.80
N ARG A 18 2.74 -3.35 19.04
CA ARG A 18 3.79 -4.11 19.73
C ARG A 18 4.28 -3.43 21.02
N LEU A 19 3.80 -2.22 21.30
CA LEU A 19 4.13 -1.47 22.52
C LEU A 19 3.03 -1.70 23.55
N ASP A 20 3.40 -1.66 24.82
CA ASP A 20 2.43 -1.58 25.92
C ASP A 20 1.86 -0.17 26.08
N SER A 21 1.01 0.03 27.10
CA SER A 21 0.41 1.34 27.43
C SER A 21 1.42 2.42 27.75
N ASP A 22 2.61 2.03 28.20
CA ASP A 22 3.69 2.94 28.60
C ASP A 22 4.67 3.19 27.44
N GLY A 23 4.42 2.59 26.26
CA GLY A 23 5.26 2.74 25.08
C GLY A 23 6.54 1.91 25.13
N VAL A 24 6.58 0.86 25.97
CA VAL A 24 7.72 -0.04 26.12
C VAL A 24 7.58 -1.25 25.19
N LEU A 25 8.67 -1.57 24.49
CA LEU A 25 8.75 -2.74 23.63
C LEU A 25 9.33 -3.92 24.40
N HIS A 26 8.53 -4.96 24.60
CA HIS A 26 8.97 -6.20 25.24
C HIS A 26 9.36 -7.24 24.18
N MET A 27 10.60 -7.74 24.25
CA MET A 27 11.10 -8.80 23.36
C MET A 27 11.83 -9.86 24.16
N THR A 28 11.50 -11.12 23.90
CA THR A 28 12.10 -12.29 24.56
C THR A 28 12.52 -13.33 23.52
N SER A 29 13.53 -14.14 23.86
CA SER A 29 13.96 -15.30 23.06
C SER A 29 14.22 -16.49 23.96
N GLN A 30 13.81 -17.66 23.48
CA GLN A 30 14.02 -18.97 24.10
C GLN A 30 14.51 -19.99 23.06
N ALA A 31 15.05 -19.53 21.94
CA ALA A 31 15.41 -20.39 20.81
C ALA A 31 16.75 -21.11 21.02
N GLY A 32 17.68 -20.49 21.75
CA GLY A 32 19.00 -21.03 22.06
C GLY A 32 19.07 -21.74 23.41
N ARG A 33 20.12 -22.54 23.60
CA ARG A 33 20.41 -23.23 24.86
C ARG A 33 21.07 -22.33 25.91
N SER A 34 21.62 -21.18 25.51
CA SER A 34 22.31 -20.25 26.41
C SER A 34 21.65 -18.86 26.44
N GLN A 35 21.86 -18.13 27.53
CA GLN A 35 21.42 -16.74 27.65
C GLN A 35 22.11 -15.84 26.61
N LEU A 36 23.38 -16.12 26.28
CA LEU A 36 24.14 -15.37 25.29
C LEU A 36 23.51 -15.49 23.90
N ASP A 37 23.16 -16.70 23.48
CA ASP A 37 22.51 -16.93 22.19
C ASP A 37 21.15 -16.25 22.14
N ASN A 38 20.35 -16.38 23.21
CA ASN A 38 19.04 -15.75 23.31
C ASN A 38 19.14 -14.22 23.28
N ARG A 39 20.16 -13.64 23.95
CA ARG A 39 20.42 -12.19 23.92
C ARG A 39 20.82 -11.72 22.51
N ALA A 40 21.67 -12.48 21.83
CA ALA A 40 22.08 -12.17 20.46
C ALA A 40 20.88 -12.19 19.50
N ASP A 41 20.01 -13.19 19.64
CA ASP A 41 18.79 -13.31 18.84
C ASP A 41 17.80 -12.15 19.08
N VAL A 42 17.50 -11.80 20.33
CA VAL A 42 16.64 -10.63 20.64
C VAL A 42 17.24 -9.36 20.03
N THR A 43 18.56 -9.18 20.14
CA THR A 43 19.25 -8.01 19.62
C THR A 43 19.13 -7.93 18.08
N ALA A 44 19.33 -9.05 17.39
CA ALA A 44 19.21 -9.11 15.93
C ALA A 44 17.77 -8.81 15.47
N ARG A 45 16.78 -9.41 16.12
CA ARG A 45 15.36 -9.15 15.82
C ARG A 45 14.97 -7.70 16.12
N PHE A 46 15.48 -7.13 17.21
CA PHE A 46 15.26 -5.73 17.55
C PHE A 46 15.82 -4.79 16.48
N GLN A 47 17.05 -5.04 16.01
CA GLN A 47 17.67 -4.25 14.95
C GLN A 47 16.87 -4.31 13.64
N GLN A 48 16.42 -5.50 13.24
CA GLN A 48 15.60 -5.68 12.04
C GLN A 48 14.25 -4.95 12.17
N LEU A 49 13.60 -5.09 13.32
CA LEU A 49 12.32 -4.44 13.60
C LEU A 49 12.47 -2.92 13.53
N LEU A 50 13.49 -2.37 14.20
CA LEU A 50 13.75 -0.94 14.20
C LEU A 50 14.12 -0.42 12.81
N ALA A 51 14.94 -1.15 12.04
CA ALA A 51 15.28 -0.79 10.67
C ALA A 51 14.04 -0.73 9.77
N SER A 52 13.11 -1.68 9.91
CA SER A 52 11.84 -1.66 9.18
C SER A 52 10.95 -0.48 9.59
N ALA A 53 10.89 -0.19 10.90
CA ALA A 53 10.09 0.90 11.45
C ALA A 53 10.62 2.27 11.04
N LEU A 54 11.94 2.43 10.88
CA LEU A 54 12.55 3.69 10.46
C LEU A 54 12.66 3.85 8.93
N LYS A 55 12.34 2.82 8.15
CA LYS A 55 12.45 2.86 6.70
C LYS A 55 11.53 3.95 6.10
N PRO A 56 12.06 4.96 5.39
CA PRO A 56 11.22 6.00 4.82
C PRO A 56 10.28 5.42 3.77
N SER A 57 8.98 5.74 3.87
CA SER A 57 8.01 5.34 2.84
C SER A 57 8.15 6.25 1.64
N LYS A 58 8.41 5.67 0.46
CA LYS A 58 8.47 6.43 -0.79
C LYS A 58 7.07 6.89 -1.14
N ARG A 59 6.88 8.21 -1.26
CA ARG A 59 5.61 8.79 -1.72
C ARG A 59 5.22 8.17 -3.06
N ARG A 60 4.01 7.62 -3.14
CA ARG A 60 3.44 7.12 -4.40
C ARG A 60 3.22 8.30 -5.33
N LYS A 61 3.72 8.22 -6.56
CA LYS A 61 3.35 9.15 -7.63
C LYS A 61 2.07 8.62 -8.30
N PRO A 62 1.00 9.41 -8.41
CA PRO A 62 -0.22 8.96 -9.06
C PRO A 62 0.07 8.61 -10.52
N THR A 63 -0.47 7.49 -10.99
CA THR A 63 -0.31 7.06 -12.37
C THR A 63 -1.39 7.72 -13.24
N ARG A 64 -1.01 8.14 -14.44
CA ARG A 64 -1.98 8.57 -15.46
C ARG A 64 -2.65 7.33 -16.07
N PRO A 65 -3.92 7.40 -16.53
CA PRO A 65 -4.54 6.31 -17.28
C PRO A 65 -3.69 5.92 -18.50
N SER A 66 -3.60 4.63 -18.79
CA SER A 66 -2.83 4.15 -19.94
C SER A 66 -3.46 4.57 -21.28
N LEU A 67 -2.64 4.64 -22.33
CA LEU A 67 -3.13 4.91 -23.69
C LEU A 67 -4.21 3.91 -24.12
N ALA A 68 -4.00 2.63 -23.83
CA ALA A 68 -4.98 1.58 -24.10
C ALA A 68 -6.31 1.81 -23.36
N ALA A 69 -6.27 2.23 -22.09
CA ALA A 69 -7.48 2.55 -21.33
C ALA A 69 -8.22 3.76 -21.94
N ARG A 70 -7.48 4.79 -22.38
CA ARG A 70 -8.05 5.95 -23.06
C ARG A 70 -8.69 5.57 -24.41
N GLN A 71 -8.03 4.71 -25.18
CA GLN A 71 -8.51 4.22 -26.46
C GLN A 71 -9.79 3.38 -26.31
N ARG A 72 -9.80 2.39 -25.41
CA ARG A 72 -10.99 1.58 -25.10
C ARG A 72 -12.19 2.44 -24.68
N ARG A 73 -11.96 3.50 -23.90
CA ARG A 73 -13.01 4.46 -23.52
C ARG A 73 -13.59 5.16 -24.76
N LEU A 74 -12.75 5.63 -25.68
CA LEU A 74 -13.21 6.31 -26.90
C LEU A 74 -13.99 5.37 -27.81
N GLU A 75 -13.51 4.14 -28.00
CA GLU A 75 -14.22 3.11 -28.77
C GLU A 75 -15.57 2.75 -28.15
N ALA A 76 -15.61 2.55 -26.83
CA ALA A 76 -16.87 2.29 -26.12
C ALA A 76 -17.85 3.46 -26.26
N LYS A 77 -17.36 4.71 -26.23
CA LYS A 77 -18.18 5.91 -26.48
C LYS A 77 -18.75 5.89 -27.91
N ARG A 78 -17.93 5.57 -28.92
CA ARG A 78 -18.36 5.48 -30.34
C ARG A 78 -19.42 4.39 -30.56
N ARG A 79 -19.17 3.18 -30.06
CA ARG A 79 -20.15 2.07 -30.15
C ARG A 79 -21.48 2.44 -29.50
N ARG A 80 -21.45 3.13 -28.35
CA ARG A 80 -22.67 3.58 -27.66
C ARG A 80 -23.42 4.63 -28.48
N SER A 81 -22.72 5.60 -29.09
CA SER A 81 -23.39 6.60 -29.94
C SER A 81 -24.03 5.97 -31.19
N GLU A 82 -23.35 5.00 -31.81
CA GLU A 82 -23.89 4.27 -32.96
C GLU A 82 -25.12 3.45 -32.57
N ALA A 83 -25.07 2.74 -31.44
CA ALA A 83 -26.21 1.99 -30.92
C ALA A 83 -27.40 2.92 -30.62
N LYS A 84 -27.16 4.11 -30.07
CA LYS A 84 -28.23 5.11 -29.85
C LYS A 84 -28.81 5.63 -31.17
N ARG A 85 -27.98 5.93 -32.18
CA ARG A 85 -28.43 6.41 -33.49
C ARG A 85 -29.32 5.37 -34.19
N ARG A 86 -28.93 4.10 -34.18
CA ARG A 86 -29.71 3.01 -34.77
C ARG A 86 -31.09 2.82 -34.09
N ARG A 87 -31.18 3.06 -32.78
CA ARG A 87 -32.46 2.99 -32.04
C ARG A 87 -33.38 4.19 -32.29
N GLN A 88 -32.80 5.36 -32.59
CA GLN A 88 -33.57 6.59 -32.83
C GLN A 88 -34.23 6.64 -34.20
N MET A 89 -33.87 5.74 -35.13
CA MET A 89 -34.50 5.66 -36.45
C MET A 89 -35.85 4.93 -36.31
N PRO A 90 -36.99 5.64 -36.37
CA PRO A 90 -38.29 5.01 -36.56
C PRO A 90 -38.38 4.62 -38.05
N GLY A 91 -39.20 3.62 -38.38
CA GLY A 91 -39.28 3.01 -39.71
C GLY A 91 -39.14 3.99 -40.87
N ALA A 92 -38.27 3.66 -41.83
CA ALA A 92 -38.43 4.18 -43.17
C ALA A 92 -39.85 3.79 -43.63
N PRO A 93 -40.70 4.75 -44.03
CA PRO A 93 -42.00 4.40 -44.58
C PRO A 93 -41.78 3.53 -45.82
N GLY A 94 -42.59 2.47 -45.95
CA GLY A 94 -42.62 1.67 -47.16
C GLY A 94 -42.80 2.57 -48.37
N GLU A 95 -41.85 2.50 -49.29
CA GLU A 95 -42.06 2.96 -50.65
C GLU A 95 -42.92 1.88 -51.34
N MET A 96 -44.11 2.32 -51.78
CA MET A 96 -44.97 1.61 -52.73
C MET A 96 -44.31 1.50 -54.09
#